data_AF-A0A7J8ZW97-F1
#
_entry.id   AF-A0A7J8ZW97-F1
#
_cell.length_a   1.000
_cell.length_b   1.000
_cell.length_c   1.000
_cell.angle_alpha   90.00
_cell.angle_beta   90.00
_cell.angle_gamma   90.00
#
_symmetry.space_group_name_H-M   'P 1'
#
loop_
_entity.id
_entity.type
_entity.pdbx_description
1 polymer ?
#
loop_
_entity_poly.entity_id
_entity_poly.type
_entity_poly.pdbx_seq_one_letter_code
_entity_poly.pdbx_strand_id
1 'polypeptide(L)'
;MRILEKEASADFITMLFKNEEMTTEWAELYAFEEGIKIASFLNSANAILEVDCASLVNRFKNCKEDITIIGYCTKETFKMLEMFSTAVVKWGNRSCNKVADFMCKYAILNNCNA
;
A
#
# COMPACT_ATOMS: atom_id res chain seq x y z
N MET A 1 -30.47 12.18 4.22
CA MET A 1 -30.23 10.86 3.61
C MET A 1 -28.75 10.78 3.25
N ARG A 2 -27.89 10.37 4.20
CA ARG A 2 -26.40 10.36 4.05
C ARG A 2 -25.77 9.09 4.62
N ILE A 3 -26.60 8.18 5.12
CA ILE A 3 -26.20 6.97 5.84
C ILE A 3 -26.13 5.78 4.87
N LEU A 4 -26.94 5.77 3.81
CA LEU A 4 -26.99 4.66 2.83
C LEU A 4 -25.85 4.63 1.80
N GLU A 5 -25.13 5.75 1.56
CA GLU A 5 -24.01 5.78 0.60
C GLU A 5 -22.71 5.21 1.19
N LYS A 6 -22.51 5.30 2.52
CA LYS A 6 -21.29 4.79 3.17
C LYS A 6 -21.29 3.27 3.30
N GLU A 7 -22.45 2.65 3.57
CA GLU A 7 -22.57 1.19 3.68
C GLU A 7 -22.47 0.51 2.31
N ALA A 8 -23.10 1.07 1.27
CA ALA A 8 -22.96 0.58 -0.10
C ALA A 8 -21.50 0.66 -0.60
N SER A 9 -20.75 1.70 -0.23
CA SER A 9 -19.32 1.82 -0.54
C SER A 9 -18.49 0.74 0.15
N ALA A 10 -18.74 0.45 1.43
CA ALA A 10 -17.98 -0.55 2.16
C ALA A 10 -18.25 -1.97 1.62
N ASP A 11 -19.49 -2.28 1.28
CA ASP A 11 -19.87 -3.57 0.71
C ASP A 11 -19.37 -3.74 -0.73
N PHE A 12 -19.39 -2.68 -1.55
CA PHE A 12 -18.84 -2.71 -2.91
C PHE A 12 -17.32 -2.88 -2.92
N ILE A 13 -16.63 -2.20 -2.00
CA ILE A 13 -15.19 -2.35 -1.77
C ILE A 13 -14.87 -3.77 -1.28
N THR A 14 -15.62 -4.30 -0.31
CA THR A 14 -15.43 -5.66 0.23
C THR A 14 -15.74 -6.76 -0.79
N MET A 15 -16.71 -6.52 -1.68
CA MET A 15 -17.08 -7.42 -2.77
C MET A 15 -16.07 -7.41 -3.92
N LEU A 16 -15.38 -6.28 -4.17
CA LEU A 16 -14.25 -6.19 -5.10
C LEU A 16 -13.00 -6.92 -4.56
N PHE A 17 -12.70 -6.78 -3.26
CA PHE A 17 -11.54 -7.45 -2.62
C PHE A 17 -11.62 -8.98 -2.60
N LYS A 18 -12.82 -9.58 -2.67
CA LYS A 18 -12.99 -11.04 -2.66
C LYS A 18 -12.57 -11.75 -3.95
N ASN A 19 -12.31 -11.00 -5.03
CA ASN A 19 -12.01 -11.54 -6.36
C ASN A 19 -10.67 -11.05 -6.92
N GLU A 20 -9.77 -10.54 -6.07
CA GLU A 20 -8.43 -10.19 -6.50
C GLU A 20 -7.63 -11.47 -6.77
N GLU A 21 -7.44 -11.81 -8.04
CA GLU A 21 -6.14 -12.38 -8.43
C GLU A 21 -5.10 -11.36 -7.99
N MET A 22 -4.46 -11.62 -6.84
CA MET A 22 -3.53 -10.69 -6.21
C MET A 22 -2.37 -10.42 -7.17
N THR A 23 -2.50 -9.33 -7.93
CA THR A 23 -1.47 -8.91 -8.86
C THR A 23 -0.26 -8.42 -8.06
N THR A 24 0.90 -8.41 -8.71
CA THR A 24 2.12 -7.85 -8.09
C THR A 24 1.88 -6.43 -7.58
N GLU A 25 1.09 -5.60 -8.28
CA GLU A 25 0.83 -4.23 -7.83
C GLU A 25 0.04 -4.17 -6.51
N TRP A 26 -0.95 -5.04 -6.34
CA TRP A 26 -1.70 -5.12 -5.08
C TRP A 26 -0.83 -5.57 -3.92
N ALA A 27 0.01 -6.60 -4.14
CA ALA A 27 0.95 -7.07 -3.13
C ALA A 27 1.95 -5.96 -2.70
N GLU A 28 2.46 -5.18 -3.65
CA GLU A 28 3.35 -4.04 -3.38
C GLU A 28 2.64 -2.93 -2.59
N LEU A 29 1.38 -2.62 -2.93
CA LEU A 29 0.60 -1.64 -2.19
C LEU A 29 0.32 -2.07 -0.75
N TYR A 30 -0.01 -3.35 -0.52
CA TYR A 30 -0.20 -3.89 0.83
C TYR A 30 1.10 -3.89 1.65
N ALA A 31 2.22 -4.31 1.04
CA ALA A 31 3.51 -4.25 1.70
C ALA A 31 3.89 -2.82 2.09
N PHE A 32 3.58 -1.85 1.23
CA PHE A 32 3.77 -0.44 1.51
C PHE A 32 2.90 0.05 2.68
N GLU A 33 1.60 -0.29 2.68
CA GLU A 33 0.68 0.06 3.77
C GLU A 33 1.15 -0.48 5.13
N GLU A 34 1.57 -1.75 5.19
CA GLU A 34 2.11 -2.35 6.41
C GLU A 34 3.43 -1.69 6.84
N GLY A 35 4.28 -1.30 5.89
CA GLY A 35 5.48 -0.50 6.18
C GLY A 35 5.18 0.83 6.87
N ILE A 36 4.12 1.52 6.44
CA ILE A 36 3.64 2.76 7.08
C ILE A 36 3.17 2.48 8.51
N LYS A 37 2.36 1.42 8.71
CA LYS A 37 1.85 1.04 10.03
C LYS A 37 3.00 0.72 10.99
N ILE A 38 4.03 0.01 10.54
CA ILE A 38 5.22 -0.28 11.34
C ILE A 38 5.98 1.01 11.69
N ALA A 39 6.22 1.90 10.71
CA ALA A 39 6.90 3.17 10.96
C ALA A 39 6.14 4.06 11.95
N SER A 40 4.80 4.05 11.87
CA SER A 40 3.90 4.72 12.81
C SER A 40 3.98 4.12 14.21
N PHE A 41 3.94 2.79 14.31
CA PHE A 41 4.06 2.06 15.57
C PHE A 41 5.39 2.35 16.28
N LEU A 42 6.47 2.50 15.52
CA LEU A 42 7.78 2.90 16.01
C LEU A 42 7.85 4.39 16.44
N ASN A 43 6.74 5.13 16.35
CA ASN A 43 6.60 6.54 16.70
C ASN A 43 7.67 7.44 16.06
N SER A 44 8.00 7.14 14.80
CA SER A 44 8.99 7.92 14.05
C SER A 44 8.33 9.22 13.59
N ALA A 45 8.90 10.37 13.93
CA ALA A 45 8.41 11.66 13.42
C ALA A 45 8.68 11.82 11.92
N ASN A 46 9.73 11.18 11.40
CA ASN A 46 10.15 11.25 10.01
C ASN A 46 10.23 9.85 9.41
N ALA A 47 9.73 9.67 8.18
CA ALA A 47 9.76 8.42 7.46
C ALA A 47 10.39 8.60 6.07
N ILE A 48 11.35 7.74 5.73
CA ILE A 48 11.81 7.54 4.36
C ILE A 48 11.37 6.14 3.97
N LEU A 49 10.43 6.05 3.04
CA LEU A 49 9.91 4.79 2.54
C LEU A 49 10.51 4.55 1.15
N GLU A 50 11.29 3.48 1.03
CA GLU A 50 11.86 3.07 -0.26
C GLU A 50 11.01 1.92 -0.83
N VAL A 51 10.57 2.10 -2.08
CA VAL A 51 9.78 1.11 -2.83
C VAL A 51 10.48 0.79 -4.14
N ASP A 52 10.57 -0.47 -4.51
CA ASP A 52 11.15 -0.91 -5.78
C ASP A 52 10.12 -1.04 -6.91
N CYS A 53 8.85 -0.79 -6.62
CA CYS A 53 7.75 -0.77 -7.57
C CYS A 53 7.61 0.61 -8.26
N ALA A 54 8.13 0.73 -9.48
CA ALA A 54 8.04 1.97 -10.26
C ALA A 54 6.59 2.36 -10.61
N SER A 55 5.71 1.39 -10.84
CA SER A 55 4.30 1.67 -11.15
C SER A 55 3.58 2.28 -9.95
N LEU A 56 3.84 1.77 -8.74
CA LEU A 56 3.32 2.33 -7.50
C LEU A 56 3.81 3.78 -7.29
N VAL A 57 5.10 4.06 -7.53
CA VAL A 57 5.65 5.42 -7.47
C VAL A 57 4.99 6.36 -8.48
N ASN A 58 4.72 5.87 -9.70
CA ASN A 58 4.02 6.66 -10.71
C ASN A 58 2.57 6.94 -10.33
N ARG A 59 1.86 5.96 -9.76
CA ARG A 59 0.50 6.16 -9.22
C ARG A 59 0.50 7.15 -8.06
N PHE A 60 1.52 7.15 -7.20
CA PHE A 60 1.66 8.18 -6.16
C PHE A 60 1.79 9.59 -6.74
N LYS A 61 2.61 9.76 -7.77
CA LYS A 61 2.81 11.06 -8.43
C LYS A 61 1.53 11.56 -9.12
N ASN A 62 0.76 10.64 -9.70
CA ASN A 62 -0.45 10.95 -10.47
C ASN A 62 -1.76 10.60 -9.70
N CYS A 63 -1.72 10.57 -8.37
CA CYS A 63 -2.81 10.03 -7.55
C CYS A 63 -4.14 10.80 -7.65
N LYS A 64 -4.12 12.02 -8.21
CA LYS A 64 -5.31 12.83 -8.48
C LYS A 64 -6.03 12.44 -9.77
N GLU A 65 -5.33 11.78 -10.68
CA GLU A 65 -5.79 11.43 -12.04
C GLU A 65 -6.15 9.95 -12.15
N ASP A 66 -5.69 9.12 -11.21
CA ASP A 66 -5.93 7.69 -11.17
C ASP A 66 -7.32 7.37 -10.59
N ILE A 67 -8.28 7.10 -11.47
CA ILE A 67 -9.67 6.73 -11.13
C ILE A 67 -9.86 5.22 -10.90
N THR A 68 -8.79 4.43 -10.97
CA THR A 68 -8.87 2.98 -10.75
C THR A 68 -9.03 2.65 -9.27
N ILE A 69 -9.47 1.43 -8.95
CA ILE A 69 -9.64 0.98 -7.57
C ILE A 69 -8.30 1.02 -6.83
N ILE A 70 -7.22 0.50 -7.44
CA ILE A 70 -5.88 0.58 -6.86
C ILE A 70 -5.40 2.03 -6.72
N GLY A 71 -5.81 2.94 -7.64
CA GLY A 71 -5.59 4.37 -7.51
C GLY A 71 -6.25 4.99 -6.28
N TYR A 72 -7.51 4.63 -6.03
CA TYR A 72 -8.24 5.01 -4.82
C TYR A 72 -7.54 4.49 -3.56
N CYS A 73 -7.18 3.20 -3.52
CA CYS A 73 -6.47 2.61 -2.38
C CYS A 73 -5.10 3.28 -2.16
N THR A 74 -4.33 3.50 -3.22
CA THR A 74 -3.05 4.23 -3.18
C THR A 74 -3.22 5.62 -2.55
N LYS A 75 -4.31 6.32 -2.88
CA LYS A 75 -4.62 7.64 -2.31
C LYS A 75 -4.97 7.56 -0.83
N GLU A 76 -5.75 6.56 -0.39
CA GLU A 76 -6.04 6.38 1.04
C GLU A 76 -4.77 6.00 1.82
N THR A 77 -3.94 5.10 1.29
CA THR A 77 -2.63 4.76 1.87
C THR A 77 -1.71 5.99 1.93
N PHE A 78 -1.75 6.88 0.93
CA PHE A 78 -0.98 8.12 0.94
C PHE A 78 -1.38 9.06 2.08
N LYS A 79 -2.67 9.16 2.42
CA LYS A 79 -3.12 9.98 3.56
C LYS A 79 -2.55 9.48 4.89
N MET A 80 -2.22 8.19 5.00
CA MET A 80 -1.56 7.67 6.19
C MET A 80 -0.19 8.33 6.40
N LEU A 81 0.48 8.81 5.36
CA LEU A 81 1.75 9.53 5.50
C LEU A 81 1.61 10.91 6.17
N GLU A 82 0.40 11.48 6.21
CA GLU A 82 0.13 12.75 6.91
C GLU A 82 0.33 12.64 8.43
N MET A 83 0.43 11.41 8.98
CA MET A 83 0.73 11.20 10.39
C MET A 83 2.20 11.48 10.75
N PHE A 84 3.09 11.57 9.77
CA PHE A 84 4.50 11.90 9.96
C PHE A 84 4.72 13.40 9.80
N SER A 85 5.65 13.96 10.56
CA SER A 85 6.10 15.34 10.38
C SER A 85 6.80 15.54 9.03
N THR A 86 7.50 14.51 8.56
CA THR A 86 8.07 14.48 7.21
C THR A 86 8.05 13.04 6.70
N ALA A 87 7.41 12.82 5.55
CA ALA A 87 7.43 11.53 4.86
C ALA A 87 7.94 11.73 3.43
N VAL A 88 8.89 10.89 3.01
CA VAL A 88 9.40 10.87 1.63
C VAL A 88 9.29 9.45 1.10
N VAL A 89 8.61 9.30 -0.03
CA VAL A 89 8.56 8.04 -0.78
C VAL A 89 9.57 8.12 -1.91
N LYS A 90 10.49 7.16 -1.97
CA LYS A 90 11.53 7.08 -3.01
C LYS A 90 11.43 5.77 -3.77
N TRP A 91 11.66 5.85 -5.07
CA TRP A 91 11.95 4.65 -5.83
C TRP A 91 13.38 4.18 -5.52
N GLY A 92 13.51 2.93 -5.10
CA GLY A 92 14.78 2.25 -4.90
C GLY A 92 15.00 1.16 -5.96
N ASN A 93 16.25 0.87 -6.31
CA ASN A 93 16.52 -0.32 -7.11
C ASN A 93 16.13 -1.57 -6.30
N ARG A 94 15.50 -2.57 -6.92
CA ARG A 94 15.14 -3.84 -6.27
C ARG A 94 16.31 -4.51 -5.54
N SER A 95 17.53 -4.36 -6.04
CA SER A 95 18.74 -4.86 -5.39
C SER A 95 19.06 -4.18 -4.05
N CYS A 96 18.48 -3.02 -3.76
CA CYS A 96 18.56 -2.32 -2.48
C CYS A 96 17.46 -2.79 -1.49
N ASN A 97 16.36 -3.37 -1.97
CA ASN A 97 15.21 -3.79 -1.15
C ASN A 97 15.26 -5.27 -0.72
N LYS A 98 16.48 -5.82 -0.51
CA LYS A 98 16.68 -7.26 -0.25
C LYS A 98 15.98 -7.77 1.00
N VAL A 99 15.89 -6.93 2.04
CA VAL A 99 15.25 -7.32 3.31
C VAL A 99 13.76 -7.45 3.14
N ALA A 100 13.09 -6.48 2.50
CA ALA A 100 11.66 -6.58 2.25
C ALA A 100 11.34 -7.74 1.29
N ASP A 101 12.12 -7.91 0.21
CA ASP A 101 11.95 -9.04 -0.73
C ASP A 101 12.13 -10.39 -0.02
N PHE A 102 13.09 -10.51 0.92
CA PHE A 102 13.24 -11.70 1.76
C PHE A 102 12.03 -11.93 2.67
N MET A 103 11.55 -10.89 3.35
CA MET A 103 10.38 -10.99 4.25
C MET A 103 9.12 -11.39 3.50
N CYS A 104 8.88 -10.82 2.31
CA CYS A 104 7.75 -11.19 1.45
C CYS A 104 7.86 -12.65 1.00
N LYS A 105 9.04 -13.10 0.54
CA LYS A 105 9.26 -14.51 0.19
C LYS A 105 9.04 -15.45 1.37
N TYR A 106 9.51 -15.07 2.55
CA TYR A 106 9.30 -15.84 3.77
C TYR A 106 7.81 -15.95 4.12
N ALA A 107 7.07 -14.84 4.05
CA ALA A 107 5.62 -14.83 4.30
C ALA A 107 4.86 -15.74 3.33
N ILE A 108 5.18 -15.69 2.03
CA ILE A 108 4.59 -16.58 1.01
C ILE A 108 4.87 -18.05 1.35
N LEU A 109 6.13 -18.40 1.66
CA LEU A 109 6.51 -19.77 2.00
C LEU A 109 5.78 -20.31 3.24
N ASN A 110 5.51 -19.47 4.23
CA ASN A 110 4.84 -19.91 5.46
C ASN A 110 3.31 -19.94 5.31
N ASN A 111 2.71 -19.10 4.47
CA ASN A 111 1.27 -19.12 4.21
C ASN A 111 0.85 -20.22 3.22
N CYS A 112 1.76 -20.72 2.38
CA CYS A 112 1.48 -21.85 1.49
C CYS A 112 1.63 -23.23 2.15
N ASN A 113 2.04 -23.28 3.43
CA ASN A 113 2.19 -24.52 4.22
C ASN A 113 1.11 -24.67 5.31
N ALA A 114 0.05 -23.85 5.28
CA ALA A 114 -1.07 -23.86 6.22
C ALA A 114 -2.31 -24.56 5.64
#